data_AF-A0A8I5U3E8-F1
#
_entry.id   AF-A0A8I5U3E8-F1
#
_cell.length_a   1.000
_cell.length_b   1.000
_cell.length_c   1.000
_cell.angle_alpha   90.00
_cell.angle_beta   90.00
_cell.angle_gamma   90.00
#
_symmetry.space_group_name_H-M   'P 1'
#
loop_
_entity.id
_entity.type
_entity.pdbx_description
1 polymer ?
#
loop_
_entity_poly.entity_id
_entity_poly.type
_entity_poly.pdbx_seq_one_letter_code
_entity_poly.pdbx_strand_id
1 'polypeptide(L)'
;MSGELSNRFQGRRRRPRAATCARRADRGVHRTREAGGDGGAWPGEDPASQAASLSPPGGKAFGLLKARQERRLAEINREFLCDQKYSDEENLPEKLTAFKEKYMEFDLNNEGEIDLMSLKRMMEKLGVPKTHLEMKKMISEVTGGVSDTISYRDFVNMMLGKRSAVLKLVMMFEGKANESSPKPVGPPPERDIASLP
;
A
#
# COMPACT_ATOMS: atom_id res chain seq x y z
N MET A 1 40.72 -47.81 41.05
CA MET A 1 41.06 -46.76 40.08
C MET A 1 40.01 -46.87 38.98
N SER A 2 38.82 -46.30 39.11
CA SER A 2 38.47 -44.88 39.39
C SER A 2 38.86 -43.98 38.21
N GLY A 3 38.01 -43.11 37.63
CA GLY A 3 36.63 -42.71 37.95
C GLY A 3 35.75 -42.52 36.70
N GLU A 4 34.42 -42.46 36.85
CA GLU A 4 33.61 -41.22 36.82
C GLU A 4 33.31 -40.70 35.39
N LEU A 5 32.09 -40.92 34.88
CA LEU A 5 30.90 -40.06 35.08
C LEU A 5 31.06 -38.63 34.55
N SER A 6 30.44 -38.35 33.39
CA SER A 6 30.06 -36.99 33.01
C SER A 6 28.68 -36.95 32.34
N ASN A 7 27.69 -36.48 33.09
CA ASN A 7 26.36 -36.17 32.58
C ASN A 7 26.40 -34.93 31.70
N ARG A 8 25.79 -34.97 30.50
CA ARG A 8 25.35 -33.74 29.82
C ARG A 8 23.87 -33.79 29.44
N PHE A 9 23.09 -33.13 30.30
CA PHE A 9 21.69 -32.76 30.13
C PHE A 9 21.37 -32.29 28.69
N GLN A 10 20.58 -33.07 27.95
CA GLN A 10 19.87 -32.55 26.78
C GLN A 10 18.56 -31.90 27.23
N GLY A 11 18.63 -30.61 27.55
CA GLY A 11 17.47 -29.81 27.94
C GLY A 11 16.46 -29.68 26.81
N ARG A 12 15.39 -30.48 26.84
CA ARG A 12 14.24 -30.38 25.92
C ARG A 12 13.51 -29.05 26.15
N ARG A 13 13.91 -27.99 25.43
CA ARG A 13 13.17 -26.72 25.40
C ARG A 13 11.79 -26.98 24.81
N ARG A 14 10.75 -26.79 25.62
CA ARG A 14 9.35 -26.95 25.20
C ARG A 14 9.01 -25.88 24.16
N ARG A 15 8.50 -26.30 23.00
CA ARG A 15 8.00 -25.37 21.98
C ARG A 15 6.73 -24.68 22.51
N PRO A 16 6.62 -23.33 22.48
CA PRO A 16 5.33 -22.68 22.66
C PRO A 16 4.41 -23.05 21.47
N ARG A 17 3.11 -23.20 21.75
CA ARG A 17 2.11 -23.52 20.73
C ARG A 17 1.87 -22.32 19.82
N ALA A 18 1.68 -22.58 18.53
CA ALA A 18 1.29 -21.55 17.56
C ALA A 18 -0.06 -20.92 17.94
N ALA A 19 -0.13 -19.59 17.92
CA ALA A 19 -1.39 -18.87 18.06
C ALA A 19 -2.21 -19.00 16.77
N THR A 20 -3.35 -19.70 16.84
CA THR A 20 -4.28 -19.82 15.72
C THR A 20 -5.09 -18.55 15.56
N CYS A 21 -4.84 -17.77 14.51
CA CYS A 21 -5.69 -16.65 14.11
C CYS A 21 -7.08 -17.16 13.72
N ALA A 22 -8.06 -16.99 14.61
CA ALA A 22 -9.44 -17.40 14.40
C ALA A 22 -10.11 -16.53 13.32
N ARG A 23 -10.54 -17.16 12.22
CA ARG A 23 -11.48 -16.54 11.27
C ARG A 23 -12.88 -16.64 11.86
N ARG A 24 -13.46 -15.52 12.30
CA ARG A 24 -14.87 -15.48 12.69
C ARG A 24 -15.73 -15.29 11.44
N ALA A 25 -16.41 -16.36 11.01
CA ALA A 25 -17.45 -16.28 10.00
C ALA A 25 -18.76 -15.89 10.68
N ASP A 26 -19.51 -14.96 10.07
CA ASP A 26 -20.85 -14.61 10.50
C ASP A 26 -21.87 -15.11 9.46
N ARG A 27 -22.88 -15.85 9.93
CA ARG A 27 -23.98 -16.39 9.10
C ARG A 27 -25.30 -16.26 9.86
N GLY A 28 -25.97 -15.12 9.67
CA GLY A 28 -27.43 -14.94 9.49
C GLY A 28 -28.42 -15.41 10.58
N VAL A 29 -29.62 -14.82 10.55
CA VAL A 29 -30.91 -15.52 10.26
C VAL A 29 -32.13 -14.59 10.54
N HIS A 30 -32.94 -14.38 9.49
CA HIS A 30 -34.41 -14.21 9.40
C HIS A 30 -35.26 -13.36 10.40
N ARG A 31 -35.87 -12.30 9.82
CA ARG A 31 -37.32 -12.18 9.43
C ARG A 31 -38.43 -12.22 10.51
N THR A 32 -39.20 -11.13 10.62
CA THR A 32 -40.66 -11.11 10.94
C THR A 32 -41.42 -10.03 10.13
N ARG A 33 -42.75 -9.93 10.34
CA ARG A 33 -43.83 -9.52 9.41
C ARG A 33 -44.77 -8.47 10.06
N GLU A 34 -45.80 -7.82 9.47
CA GLU A 34 -46.32 -7.35 8.16
C GLU A 34 -47.72 -6.74 8.47
N ALA A 35 -48.45 -5.95 7.67
CA ALA A 35 -48.22 -5.01 6.55
C ALA A 35 -49.59 -4.34 6.22
N GLY A 36 -49.65 -3.19 5.51
CA GLY A 36 -50.95 -2.63 5.12
C GLY A 36 -50.98 -1.28 4.38
N GLY A 37 -51.70 -1.25 3.25
CA GLY A 37 -52.33 -0.08 2.58
C GLY A 37 -51.42 0.97 1.92
N ASP A 38 -51.81 1.67 0.84
CA ASP A 38 -53.01 1.59 -0.02
C ASP A 38 -52.74 2.32 -1.36
N GLY A 39 -53.44 1.93 -2.44
CA GLY A 39 -53.77 2.81 -3.58
C GLY A 39 -52.71 3.19 -4.64
N GLY A 40 -53.03 2.94 -5.92
CA GLY A 40 -52.45 3.66 -7.07
C GLY A 40 -51.79 2.79 -8.15
N ALA A 41 -52.42 2.64 -9.32
CA ALA A 41 -51.93 1.83 -10.43
C ALA A 41 -51.40 2.68 -11.60
N TRP A 42 -50.23 2.29 -12.13
CA TRP A 42 -49.80 2.52 -13.52
C TRP A 42 -48.99 1.29 -14.00
N PRO A 43 -49.13 0.83 -15.25
CA PRO A 43 -48.50 -0.41 -15.69
C PRO A 43 -47.09 -0.21 -16.26
N GLY A 44 -46.15 -1.02 -15.79
CA GLY A 44 -44.92 -1.38 -16.52
C GLY A 44 -43.77 -0.39 -16.47
N GLU A 45 -42.91 -0.52 -15.45
CA GLU A 45 -41.46 -0.33 -15.56
C GLU A 45 -40.77 -0.93 -14.31
N ASP A 46 -39.75 -1.78 -14.49
CA ASP A 46 -39.08 -2.47 -13.38
C ASP A 46 -38.19 -1.49 -12.57
N PRO A 47 -38.44 -1.26 -11.27
CA PRO A 47 -37.66 -0.31 -10.47
C PRO A 47 -36.24 -0.81 -10.11
N ALA A 48 -35.86 -2.01 -10.55
CA ALA A 48 -34.54 -2.61 -10.30
C ALA A 48 -33.45 -2.15 -11.31
N SER A 49 -33.83 -1.50 -12.42
CA SER A 49 -32.90 -1.18 -13.52
C SER A 49 -32.32 0.24 -13.49
N GLN A 50 -32.68 1.06 -12.50
CA GLN A 50 -32.12 2.41 -12.30
C GLN A 50 -31.18 2.49 -11.08
N ALA A 51 -30.31 1.50 -10.93
CA ALA A 51 -29.03 1.70 -10.24
C ALA A 51 -28.17 2.63 -11.12
N ALA A 52 -28.43 3.93 -11.01
CA ALA A 52 -27.83 4.95 -11.86
C ALA A 52 -26.31 4.81 -11.90
N SER A 53 -25.75 4.75 -13.11
CA SER A 53 -24.32 4.76 -13.41
C SER A 53 -23.71 6.14 -13.17
N LEU A 54 -23.92 6.68 -11.97
CA LEU A 54 -23.26 7.88 -11.45
C LEU A 54 -21.79 7.55 -11.23
N SER A 55 -21.03 7.61 -12.33
CA SER A 55 -19.59 7.73 -12.35
C SER A 55 -19.21 8.80 -11.32
N PRO A 56 -18.51 8.46 -10.22
CA PRO A 56 -18.29 9.43 -9.16
C PRO A 56 -17.50 10.61 -9.73
N PRO A 57 -17.90 11.88 -9.50
CA PRO A 57 -17.17 13.04 -9.99
C PRO A 57 -15.70 12.93 -9.58
N GLY A 58 -14.78 13.31 -10.47
CA GLY A 58 -13.40 12.78 -10.51
C GLY A 58 -12.67 12.66 -9.17
N GLY A 59 -12.82 13.63 -8.26
CA GLY A 59 -12.25 13.57 -6.90
C GLY A 59 -12.77 12.41 -6.03
N LYS A 60 -14.06 12.06 -6.12
CA LYS A 60 -14.67 10.92 -5.41
C LYS A 60 -14.15 9.58 -5.96
N ALA A 61 -14.02 9.47 -7.30
CA ALA A 61 -13.49 8.27 -7.94
C ALA A 61 -12.00 8.07 -7.61
N PHE A 62 -11.20 9.14 -7.70
CA PHE A 62 -9.78 9.13 -7.34
C PHE A 62 -9.57 8.78 -5.86
N GLY A 63 -10.35 9.36 -4.95
CA GLY A 63 -10.30 9.04 -3.52
C GLY A 63 -10.58 7.56 -3.23
N LEU A 64 -11.59 6.97 -3.88
CA LEU A 64 -11.91 5.55 -3.75
C LEU A 64 -10.80 4.64 -4.30
N LEU A 65 -10.19 5.01 -5.44
CA LEU A 65 -9.07 4.28 -6.03
C LEU A 65 -7.85 4.30 -5.08
N LYS A 66 -7.52 5.47 -4.53
CA LYS A 66 -6.42 5.65 -3.57
C LYS A 66 -6.65 4.86 -2.28
N ALA A 67 -7.88 4.84 -1.75
CA ALA A 67 -8.24 4.04 -0.59
C ALA A 67 -8.17 2.51 -0.86
N ARG A 68 -8.54 2.06 -2.06
CA ARG A 68 -8.37 0.66 -2.49
C ARG A 68 -6.90 0.28 -2.56
N GLN A 69 -6.06 1.15 -3.12
CA GLN A 69 -4.63 0.96 -3.18
C GLN A 69 -4.02 0.90 -1.77
N GLU A 70 -4.35 1.85 -0.89
CA GLU A 70 -3.88 1.86 0.50
C GLU A 70 -4.19 0.55 1.22
N ARG A 71 -5.41 0.01 1.05
CA ARG A 71 -5.78 -1.30 1.61
C ARG A 71 -4.87 -2.43 1.11
N ARG A 72 -4.58 -2.49 -0.20
CA ARG A 72 -3.66 -3.49 -0.78
C ARG A 72 -2.24 -3.37 -0.21
N LEU A 73 -1.73 -2.15 -0.04
CA LEU A 73 -0.40 -1.94 0.57
C LEU A 73 -0.40 -2.33 2.07
N ALA A 74 -1.48 -2.05 2.79
CA ALA A 74 -1.65 -2.45 4.18
C ALA A 74 -1.75 -3.99 4.34
N GLU A 75 -2.39 -4.69 3.41
CA GLU A 75 -2.40 -6.16 3.35
C GLU A 75 -0.97 -6.71 3.17
N ILE A 76 -0.19 -6.14 2.26
CA ILE A 76 1.22 -6.52 2.06
C ILE A 76 2.05 -6.23 3.33
N ASN A 77 1.85 -5.09 3.99
CA ASN A 77 2.50 -4.78 5.27
C ASN A 77 2.19 -5.84 6.35
N ARG A 78 0.97 -6.36 6.40
CA ARG A 78 0.60 -7.43 7.36
C ARG A 78 1.31 -8.74 7.06
N GLU A 79 1.63 -9.05 5.80
CA GLU A 79 2.49 -10.18 5.46
C GLU A 79 3.93 -9.96 5.96
N PHE A 80 4.51 -8.78 5.70
CA PHE A 80 5.86 -8.43 6.20
C PHE A 80 5.97 -8.50 7.73
N LEU A 81 4.92 -8.11 8.46
CA LEU A 81 4.87 -8.23 9.94
C LEU A 81 4.80 -9.67 10.46
N CYS A 82 4.42 -10.64 9.61
CA CYS A 82 4.35 -12.06 9.96
C CYS A 82 5.50 -12.88 9.38
N ASP A 83 6.35 -12.29 8.54
CA ASP A 83 7.50 -12.94 7.91
C ASP A 83 8.65 -13.06 8.91
N GLN A 84 9.06 -14.30 9.20
CA GLN A 84 10.18 -14.62 10.09
C GLN A 84 11.49 -13.94 9.65
N LYS A 85 11.65 -13.60 8.37
CA LYS A 85 12.82 -12.88 7.86
C LYS A 85 13.04 -11.51 8.52
N TYR A 86 11.96 -10.88 9.01
CA TYR A 86 11.99 -9.53 9.59
C TYR A 86 11.63 -9.51 11.08
N SER A 87 11.65 -10.65 11.78
CA SER A 87 11.34 -10.72 13.22
C SER A 87 12.24 -9.85 14.10
N ASP A 88 13.46 -9.59 13.62
CA ASP A 88 14.52 -8.91 14.36
C ASP A 88 14.63 -7.41 13.97
N GLU A 89 13.75 -6.92 13.08
CA GLU A 89 13.69 -5.50 12.69
C GLU A 89 12.95 -4.67 13.74
N GLU A 90 13.67 -3.84 14.49
CA GLU A 90 13.09 -2.89 15.44
C GLU A 90 12.19 -1.86 14.73
N ASN A 91 11.05 -1.51 15.35
CA ASN A 91 10.07 -0.55 14.83
C ASN A 91 9.59 -0.87 13.39
N LEU A 92 9.47 -2.17 13.07
CA LEU A 92 8.98 -2.63 11.76
C LEU A 92 7.57 -2.12 11.40
N PRO A 93 6.56 -2.07 12.30
CA PRO A 93 5.25 -1.50 11.98
C PRO A 93 5.31 -0.03 11.54
N GLU A 94 6.13 0.77 12.22
CA GLU A 94 6.33 2.19 11.96
C GLU A 94 7.07 2.39 10.63
N LYS A 95 8.16 1.63 10.41
CA LYS A 95 8.90 1.58 9.13
C LYS A 95 7.98 1.24 7.96
N LEU A 96 7.19 0.16 8.07
CA LEU A 96 6.26 -0.27 7.03
C LEU A 96 5.15 0.76 6.76
N THR A 97 4.72 1.51 7.77
CA THR A 97 3.76 2.60 7.60
C THR A 97 4.37 3.77 6.84
N ALA A 98 5.59 4.19 7.20
CA ALA A 98 6.34 5.22 6.47
C ALA A 98 6.65 4.81 5.02
N PHE A 99 7.00 3.54 4.77
CA PHE A 99 7.23 3.03 3.41
C PHE A 99 5.95 3.01 2.57
N LYS A 100 4.80 2.65 3.17
CA LYS A 100 3.48 2.73 2.52
C LYS A 100 3.18 4.15 2.09
N GLU A 101 3.32 5.11 3.00
CA GLU A 101 3.06 6.53 2.73
C GLU A 101 3.97 7.09 1.65
N LYS A 102 5.28 6.80 1.73
CA LYS A 102 6.27 7.24 0.75
C LYS A 102 6.01 6.64 -0.64
N TYR A 103 5.63 5.36 -0.70
CA TYR A 103 5.28 4.69 -1.96
C TYR A 103 4.01 5.29 -2.60
N MET A 104 3.04 5.72 -1.78
CA MET A 104 1.84 6.44 -2.23
C MET A 104 2.08 7.91 -2.65
N GLU A 105 3.33 8.41 -2.59
CA GLU A 105 3.72 9.70 -3.18
C GLU A 105 4.24 9.60 -4.63
N PHE A 106 4.43 8.40 -5.16
CA PHE A 106 4.79 8.20 -6.56
C PHE A 106 3.55 8.27 -7.47
N ASP A 107 3.74 8.76 -8.70
CA ASP A 107 2.74 8.71 -9.77
C ASP A 107 2.73 7.29 -10.39
N LEU A 108 2.15 6.34 -9.65
CA LEU A 108 2.15 4.90 -9.97
C LEU A 108 1.34 4.58 -11.24
N ASN A 109 1.69 3.48 -11.90
CA ASN A 109 0.97 2.96 -13.07
C ASN A 109 -0.39 2.31 -12.71
N ASN A 110 -1.10 1.78 -13.71
CA ASN A 110 -2.42 1.17 -13.54
C ASN A 110 -2.41 -0.06 -12.61
N GLU A 111 -1.28 -0.74 -12.53
CA GLU A 111 -1.02 -1.93 -11.73
C GLU A 111 -0.65 -1.57 -10.27
N GLY A 112 -0.42 -0.29 -9.99
CA GLY A 112 0.01 0.24 -8.69
C GLY A 112 1.51 0.08 -8.42
N GLU A 113 2.31 0.04 -9.47
CA GLU A 113 3.76 -0.14 -9.47
C GLU A 113 4.50 1.12 -9.94
N ILE A 114 5.76 1.27 -9.51
CA ILE A 114 6.62 2.37 -9.96
C ILE A 114 7.21 1.96 -11.30
N ASP A 115 6.78 2.61 -12.37
CA ASP A 115 7.39 2.46 -13.70
C ASP A 115 8.49 3.52 -13.94
N LEU A 116 9.06 3.49 -15.14
CA LEU A 116 10.12 4.41 -15.53
C LEU A 116 9.66 5.88 -15.57
N MET A 117 8.38 6.15 -15.80
CA MET A 117 7.78 7.48 -15.80
C MET A 117 7.46 7.94 -14.37
N SER A 118 6.95 7.07 -13.50
CA SER A 118 6.81 7.29 -12.06
C SER A 118 8.15 7.70 -11.45
N LEU A 119 9.21 6.96 -11.78
CA LEU A 119 10.56 7.21 -11.29
C LEU A 119 11.12 8.53 -11.83
N LYS A 120 10.95 8.81 -13.14
CA LYS A 120 11.36 10.08 -13.75
C LYS A 120 10.73 11.29 -13.05
N ARG A 121 9.41 11.27 -12.84
CA ARG A 121 8.67 12.36 -12.17
C ARG A 121 9.17 12.58 -10.75
N MET A 122 9.50 11.51 -10.01
CA MET A 122 10.10 11.62 -8.68
C MET A 122 11.50 12.26 -8.73
N MET A 123 12.36 11.84 -9.66
CA MET A 123 13.71 12.42 -9.82
C MET A 123 13.65 13.91 -10.18
N GLU A 124 12.73 14.31 -11.06
CA GLU A 124 12.45 15.71 -11.42
C GLU A 124 11.95 16.52 -10.20
N LYS A 125 10.98 15.99 -9.45
CA LYS A 125 10.44 16.60 -8.21
C LYS A 125 11.51 16.84 -7.14
N LEU A 126 12.53 15.98 -7.08
CA LEU A 126 13.64 16.08 -6.13
C LEU A 126 14.82 16.92 -6.65
N GLY A 127 14.76 17.42 -7.88
CA GLY A 127 15.86 18.17 -8.49
C GLY A 127 17.13 17.33 -8.76
N VAL A 128 17.00 16.00 -8.82
CA VAL A 128 18.10 15.06 -9.07
C VAL A 128 18.01 14.56 -10.51
N PRO A 129 18.63 15.24 -11.50
CA PRO A 129 18.55 14.81 -12.89
C PRO A 129 19.14 13.42 -13.08
N LYS A 130 18.42 12.56 -13.80
CA LYS A 130 18.84 11.19 -14.13
C LYS A 130 18.56 10.89 -15.59
N THR A 131 19.52 10.23 -16.25
CA THR A 131 19.34 9.74 -17.61
C THR A 131 18.39 8.54 -17.65
N HIS A 132 17.78 8.30 -18.81
CA HIS A 132 16.90 7.15 -19.03
C HIS A 132 17.59 5.81 -18.71
N LEU A 133 18.89 5.69 -19.01
CA LEU A 133 19.69 4.50 -18.72
C LEU A 133 19.97 4.32 -17.22
N GLU A 134 20.25 5.39 -16.48
CA GLU A 134 20.39 5.33 -15.02
C GLU A 134 19.07 4.90 -14.38
N MET A 135 17.93 5.48 -14.76
CA MET A 135 16.64 5.12 -14.20
C MET A 135 16.26 3.66 -14.48
N LYS A 136 16.54 3.14 -15.68
CA LYS A 136 16.39 1.70 -15.96
C LYS A 136 17.29 0.83 -15.07
N LYS A 137 18.54 1.24 -14.84
CA LYS A 137 19.45 0.54 -13.92
C LYS A 137 18.95 0.58 -12.47
N MET A 138 18.38 1.70 -12.02
CA MET A 138 17.79 1.83 -10.67
C MET A 138 16.62 0.85 -10.46
N ILE A 139 15.76 0.68 -11.46
CA ILE A 139 14.67 -0.31 -11.40
C ILE A 139 15.24 -1.74 -11.37
N SER A 140 16.15 -2.05 -12.30
CA SER A 140 16.79 -3.38 -12.38
C SER A 140 17.59 -3.75 -11.13
N GLU A 141 18.24 -2.79 -10.45
CA GLU A 141 18.95 -2.98 -9.18
C GLU A 141 17.99 -3.43 -8.05
N VAL A 142 16.77 -2.88 -8.04
CA VAL A 142 15.75 -3.17 -7.02
C VAL A 142 15.02 -4.48 -7.32
N THR A 143 14.63 -4.72 -8.57
CA THR A 143 13.91 -5.94 -8.99
C THR A 143 14.85 -7.14 -9.16
N GLY A 144 16.16 -6.93 -9.21
CA GLY A 144 17.12 -7.96 -9.63
C GLY A 144 17.05 -8.28 -11.14
N GLY A 145 16.47 -7.37 -11.94
CA GLY A 145 16.33 -7.52 -13.39
C GLY A 145 15.19 -8.44 -13.85
N VAL A 146 14.30 -8.86 -12.94
CA VAL A 146 13.14 -9.72 -13.29
C VAL A 146 11.92 -8.91 -13.76
N SER A 147 11.90 -7.60 -13.52
CA SER A 147 10.82 -6.69 -13.92
C SER A 147 11.35 -5.31 -14.29
N ASP A 148 10.67 -4.66 -15.24
CA ASP A 148 10.84 -3.26 -15.66
C ASP A 148 10.02 -2.28 -14.79
N THR A 149 9.30 -2.78 -13.79
CA THR A 149 8.53 -2.03 -12.78
C THR A 149 8.92 -2.47 -11.37
N ILE A 150 8.92 -1.55 -10.40
CA ILE A 150 9.16 -1.86 -8.99
C ILE A 150 7.81 -2.06 -8.30
N SER A 151 7.54 -3.29 -7.83
CA SER A 151 6.36 -3.56 -7.01
C SER A 151 6.57 -3.07 -5.58
N TYR A 152 5.47 -2.91 -4.80
CA TYR A 152 5.58 -2.52 -3.40
C TYR A 152 6.39 -3.51 -2.54
N ARG A 153 6.37 -4.81 -2.88
CA ARG A 153 7.21 -5.81 -2.18
C ARG A 153 8.69 -5.55 -2.43
N ASP A 154 9.07 -5.22 -3.66
CA ASP A 154 10.46 -4.91 -4.02
C ASP A 154 10.92 -3.61 -3.36
N PHE A 155 10.05 -2.60 -3.29
CA PHE A 155 10.30 -1.37 -2.56
C PHE A 155 10.56 -1.60 -1.06
N VAL A 156 9.70 -2.37 -0.38
CA VAL A 156 9.91 -2.71 1.04
C VAL A 156 11.17 -3.57 1.23
N ASN A 157 11.42 -4.55 0.36
CA ASN A 157 12.63 -5.37 0.37
C ASN A 157 13.90 -4.53 0.16
N MET A 158 13.85 -3.49 -0.68
CA MET A 158 14.93 -2.51 -0.84
C MET A 158 15.14 -1.71 0.44
N MET A 159 14.06 -1.16 1.03
CA MET A 159 14.15 -0.29 2.20
C MET A 159 14.64 -1.03 3.46
N LEU A 160 14.18 -2.25 3.72
CA LEU A 160 14.66 -3.11 4.82
C LEU A 160 15.98 -3.84 4.49
N GLY A 161 16.30 -4.04 3.21
CA GLY A 161 17.45 -4.82 2.78
C GLY A 161 18.80 -4.17 3.12
N LYS A 162 19.80 -5.01 3.42
CA LYS A 162 21.19 -4.57 3.64
C LYS A 162 21.90 -4.07 2.37
N ARG A 163 21.31 -4.28 1.19
CA ARG A 163 21.85 -3.80 -0.08
C ARG A 163 21.66 -2.29 -0.18
N SER A 164 22.71 -1.60 -0.61
CA SER A 164 22.57 -0.25 -1.15
C SER A 164 21.83 -0.32 -2.48
N ALA A 165 20.99 0.69 -2.76
CA ALA A 165 20.40 0.91 -4.07
C ALA A 165 20.27 2.42 -4.28
N VAL A 166 20.49 2.92 -5.49
CA VAL A 166 20.52 4.38 -5.73
C VAL A 166 19.17 5.03 -5.36
N LEU A 167 18.05 4.35 -5.64
CA LEU A 167 16.72 4.79 -5.24
C LEU A 167 16.56 4.86 -3.72
N LYS A 168 17.09 3.88 -2.98
CA LYS A 168 17.10 3.88 -1.50
C LYS A 168 17.82 5.09 -0.94
N LEU A 169 19.00 5.41 -1.50
CA LEU A 169 19.77 6.58 -1.08
C LEU A 169 18.94 7.86 -1.29
N VAL A 170 18.41 8.07 -2.51
CA VAL A 170 17.59 9.25 -2.82
C VAL A 170 16.44 9.41 -1.82
N MET A 171 15.66 8.34 -1.59
CA MET A 171 14.55 8.34 -0.61
C MET A 171 15.00 8.68 0.82
N MET A 172 16.18 8.21 1.24
CA MET A 172 16.73 8.50 2.58
C MET A 172 17.24 9.94 2.75
N PHE A 173 17.51 10.68 1.67
CA PHE A 173 18.01 12.06 1.72
C PHE A 173 16.92 13.13 1.51
N GLU A 174 15.71 12.77 1.08
CA GLU A 174 14.60 13.73 0.87
C GLU A 174 14.30 14.58 2.11
N GLY A 175 14.41 14.00 3.30
CA GLY A 175 14.11 14.64 4.59
C GLY A 175 15.09 15.71 5.07
N LYS A 176 16.13 16.06 4.28
CA LYS A 176 17.12 17.10 4.65
C LYS A 176 17.02 18.41 3.87
N ALA A 177 16.11 18.54 2.90
CA ALA A 177 16.14 19.64 1.94
C ALA A 177 14.80 20.33 1.65
N ASN A 178 13.67 19.96 2.29
CA ASN A 178 12.35 20.38 1.79
C ASN A 178 11.30 20.74 2.87
N GLU A 179 11.70 21.49 3.90
CA GLU A 179 10.78 22.12 4.87
C GLU A 179 10.10 23.39 4.29
N SER A 180 9.63 23.37 3.03
CA SER A 180 9.15 24.60 2.37
C SER A 180 8.07 24.42 1.30
N SER A 181 7.16 23.46 1.45
CA SER A 181 5.86 23.54 0.74
C SER A 181 4.70 22.88 1.53
N PRO A 182 3.93 23.66 2.31
CA PRO A 182 2.63 23.17 2.77
C PRO A 182 1.74 22.93 1.54
N LYS A 183 1.30 21.69 1.33
CA LYS A 183 0.27 21.34 0.34
C LYS A 183 -0.96 22.23 0.64
N PRO A 184 -1.52 22.98 -0.33
CA PRO A 184 -2.65 23.88 -0.05
C PRO A 184 -3.86 23.07 0.41
N VAL A 185 -4.19 23.18 1.69
CA VAL A 185 -5.37 22.54 2.29
C VAL A 185 -6.58 23.43 2.03
N GLY A 186 -7.18 23.26 0.85
CA GLY A 186 -8.41 23.94 0.47
C GLY A 186 -9.11 23.22 -0.68
N PRO A 187 -10.45 23.30 -0.79
CA PRO A 187 -11.13 22.92 -2.01
C PRO A 187 -10.59 23.74 -3.18
N PRO A 188 -10.44 23.16 -4.39
CA PRO A 188 -9.99 23.92 -5.56
C PRO A 188 -10.89 25.14 -5.79
N PRO A 189 -10.34 26.32 -6.12
CA PRO A 189 -11.15 27.49 -6.46
C PRO A 189 -12.09 27.15 -7.62
N GLU A 190 -13.37 27.50 -7.48
CA GLU A 190 -14.33 27.32 -8.57
C GLU A 190 -13.93 28.23 -9.74
N ARG A 191 -13.72 27.62 -10.91
CA ARG A 191 -13.40 28.34 -12.13
C ARG A 191 -14.71 28.72 -12.81
N ASP A 192 -15.24 29.89 -12.46
CA ASP A 192 -16.39 30.44 -13.16
C ASP A 192 -16.09 30.64 -14.65
N ILE A 193 -17.04 30.22 -15.48
CA ILE A 193 -17.05 30.39 -16.94
C ILE A 193 -16.93 31.84 -17.40
N ALA A 194 -17.17 32.81 -16.52
CA ALA A 194 -16.93 34.24 -16.74
C ALA A 194 -15.44 34.64 -16.77
N SER A 195 -14.51 33.71 -16.46
CA SER A 195 -13.06 33.96 -16.39
C SER A 195 -12.26 33.36 -17.57
N LEU A 196 -12.91 33.09 -18.70
CA LEU A 196 -12.26 32.68 -19.95
C LEU A 196 -12.27 33.85 -20.96
N PRO A 197 -11.18 34.08 -21.71
CA PRO A 197 -11.11 35.12 -22.75
C PRO A 197 -11.89 34.76 -24.02
#